data_AF-A0A7J5UV23-F1
#
_entry.id   AF-A0A7J5UV23-F1
#
_cell.length_a   1.000
_cell.length_b   1.000
_cell.length_c   1.000
_cell.angle_alpha   90.00
_cell.angle_beta   90.00
_cell.angle_gamma   90.00
#
_symmetry.space_group_name_H-M   'P 1'
#
loop_
_entity.id
_entity.type
_entity.pdbx_description
1 polymer ?
#
loop_
_entity_poly.entity_id
_entity_poly.type
_entity_poly.pdbx_seq_one_letter_code
_entity_poly.pdbx_strand_id
1 'polypeptide(L)'
;MTSSAHPRQQGAPSGHVPDGAAPSGRHATGSDTTSGVVDAVEPAEADHAVLAAPSRRLEIVCAALAVVGSGALYLLARAIEVRTETGGIDPRWWPELLGTLGLALGVALLVVAVVRPPFSREDLEAATRQGWVRLVSAVALSAAFVVLWPLVGFLVATPVFLIAATYLFGGRGWKTLLLFPLITTAGINLLFHTLLKVPL
;
A
#
# COMPACT_ATOMS: atom_id res chain seq x y z
N MET A 1 -39.01 -51.27 16.36
CA MET A 1 -40.11 -50.70 15.56
C MET A 1 -39.53 -49.45 14.91
N THR A 2 -39.23 -49.31 13.62
CA THR A 2 -39.62 -49.89 12.32
C THR A 2 -38.45 -49.56 11.35
N SER A 3 -37.86 -50.52 10.64
CA SER A 3 -38.24 -51.01 9.30
C SER A 3 -37.62 -50.19 8.13
N SER A 4 -36.63 -50.82 7.46
CA SER A 4 -36.57 -51.06 6.00
C SER A 4 -36.41 -49.85 5.05
N ALA A 5 -35.34 -49.74 4.24
CA ALA A 5 -35.04 -50.45 2.97
C ALA A 5 -35.16 -49.48 1.77
N HIS A 6 -34.06 -49.14 1.09
CA HIS A 6 -33.57 -49.71 -0.18
C HIS A 6 -34.14 -48.97 -1.44
N PRO A 7 -33.61 -49.15 -2.67
CA PRO A 7 -32.95 -48.14 -3.49
C PRO A 7 -33.66 -47.95 -4.85
N ARG A 8 -33.05 -47.24 -5.82
CA ARG A 8 -33.18 -47.58 -7.25
C ARG A 8 -32.18 -46.83 -8.14
N GLN A 9 -31.37 -47.62 -8.84
CA GLN A 9 -30.78 -47.27 -10.13
C GLN A 9 -31.85 -47.36 -11.23
N GLN A 10 -31.71 -46.54 -12.28
CA GLN A 10 -32.18 -46.70 -13.69
C GLN A 10 -31.98 -45.33 -14.38
N GLY A 11 -31.49 -45.15 -15.60
CA GLY A 11 -31.10 -46.06 -16.68
C GLY A 11 -30.50 -45.23 -17.84
N ALA A 12 -29.80 -45.92 -18.75
CA ALA A 12 -29.35 -45.36 -20.04
C ALA A 12 -30.52 -45.13 -21.01
N PRO A 13 -30.31 -44.40 -22.13
CA PRO A 13 -30.28 -45.12 -23.41
C PRO A 13 -29.32 -44.55 -24.49
N SER A 14 -28.57 -45.49 -25.08
CA SER A 14 -28.31 -45.76 -26.52
C SER A 14 -28.60 -44.73 -27.63
N GLY A 15 -27.67 -44.70 -28.60
CA GLY A 15 -27.87 -44.38 -30.03
C GLY A 15 -26.74 -43.49 -30.58
N HIS A 16 -26.19 -43.63 -31.78
CA HIS A 16 -26.40 -44.50 -32.94
C HIS A 16 -25.23 -44.19 -33.90
N VAL A 17 -24.53 -45.20 -34.41
CA VAL A 17 -23.58 -45.10 -35.54
C VAL A 17 -24.36 -45.28 -36.85
N PRO A 18 -24.05 -44.51 -37.90
CA PRO A 18 -23.93 -45.14 -39.22
C PRO A 18 -22.65 -44.74 -39.98
N ASP A 19 -21.98 -45.77 -40.49
CA ASP A 19 -20.99 -45.74 -41.56
C ASP A 19 -21.61 -45.27 -42.90
N GLY A 20 -20.80 -44.59 -43.73
CA GLY A 20 -21.23 -44.21 -45.07
C GLY A 20 -20.16 -43.57 -45.95
N ALA A 21 -19.29 -44.42 -46.52
CA ALA A 21 -18.71 -44.35 -47.88
C ALA A 21 -17.82 -43.15 -48.35
N ALA A 22 -16.57 -43.50 -48.67
CA ALA A 22 -15.60 -42.79 -49.53
C ALA A 22 -15.90 -43.02 -51.05
N PRO A 23 -15.02 -42.77 -52.06
CA PRO A 23 -13.73 -42.05 -52.13
C PRO A 23 -13.56 -41.15 -53.39
N SER A 24 -12.43 -40.42 -53.54
CA SER A 24 -11.51 -40.47 -54.71
C SER A 24 -10.63 -39.20 -54.92
N GLY A 25 -9.34 -39.43 -55.24
CA GLY A 25 -8.37 -38.44 -55.73
C GLY A 25 -7.07 -38.36 -54.91
N ARG A 26 -6.22 -39.40 -54.80
CA ARG A 26 -5.09 -39.83 -55.67
C ARG A 26 -3.90 -38.84 -55.79
N HIS A 27 -2.72 -39.37 -55.42
CA HIS A 27 -1.32 -39.04 -55.81
C HIS A 27 -0.68 -37.78 -55.15
N ALA A 28 0.55 -37.77 -54.60
CA ALA A 28 1.63 -38.75 -54.56
C ALA A 28 2.71 -38.38 -53.50
N THR A 29 3.41 -39.42 -53.02
CA THR A 29 4.86 -39.52 -52.68
C THR A 29 5.51 -38.61 -51.62
N GLY A 30 6.04 -39.26 -50.58
CA GLY A 30 7.12 -38.75 -49.72
C GLY A 30 7.21 -39.52 -48.41
N SER A 31 7.90 -40.66 -48.41
CA SER A 31 8.21 -41.47 -47.22
C SER A 31 9.52 -41.03 -46.56
N ASP A 32 9.60 -41.32 -45.26
CA ASP A 32 10.77 -41.42 -44.37
C ASP A 32 11.31 -40.11 -43.76
N THR A 33 11.72 -40.00 -42.49
CA THR A 33 11.72 -40.86 -41.28
C THR A 33 12.23 -39.96 -40.12
N THR A 34 11.52 -39.96 -38.99
CA THR A 34 11.98 -39.77 -37.58
C THR A 34 12.85 -38.56 -37.17
N SER A 35 12.31 -37.67 -36.32
CA SER A 35 12.87 -37.34 -34.98
C SER A 35 12.43 -35.97 -34.47
N GLY A 36 11.80 -35.97 -33.28
CA GLY A 36 11.88 -34.87 -32.31
C GLY A 36 11.17 -33.56 -32.72
N VAL A 37 10.71 -32.70 -31.85
CA VAL A 37 10.72 -32.56 -30.40
C VAL A 37 9.58 -31.56 -30.17
N VAL A 38 8.62 -31.97 -29.34
CA VAL A 38 7.99 -31.20 -28.26
C VAL A 38 7.56 -29.75 -28.56
N ASP A 39 6.24 -29.55 -28.41
CA ASP A 39 5.57 -28.32 -27.98
C ASP A 39 6.52 -27.19 -27.52
N ALA A 40 6.74 -26.20 -28.39
CA ALA A 40 7.18 -24.89 -27.95
C ALA A 40 5.95 -24.12 -27.44
N VAL A 41 5.40 -24.58 -26.32
CA VAL A 41 4.72 -23.67 -25.40
C VAL A 41 5.83 -22.75 -24.90
N GLU A 42 5.85 -21.52 -25.40
CA GLU A 42 6.65 -20.46 -24.79
C GLU A 42 6.41 -20.53 -23.28
N PRO A 43 7.46 -20.75 -22.46
CA PRO A 43 7.26 -20.66 -21.04
C PRO A 43 6.88 -19.21 -20.80
N ALA A 44 5.63 -18.99 -20.40
CA ALA A 44 5.24 -17.76 -19.74
C ALA A 44 6.35 -17.47 -18.73
N GLU A 45 7.14 -16.42 -18.98
CA GLU A 45 8.05 -15.87 -18.01
C GLU A 45 7.16 -15.50 -16.82
N ALA A 46 7.05 -16.45 -15.89
CA ALA A 46 6.55 -16.19 -14.57
C ALA A 46 7.57 -15.22 -14.00
N ASP A 47 7.28 -13.92 -14.17
CA ASP A 47 7.84 -12.87 -13.38
C ASP A 47 7.46 -13.25 -11.95
N HIS A 48 8.35 -14.03 -11.32
CA HIS A 48 8.20 -14.49 -9.96
C HIS A 48 8.35 -13.24 -9.11
N ALA A 49 7.26 -12.48 -8.99
CA ALA A 49 7.12 -11.40 -8.04
C ALA A 49 7.54 -12.00 -6.70
N VAL A 50 8.73 -11.63 -6.26
CA VAL A 50 9.30 -12.16 -5.02
C VAL A 50 8.37 -11.68 -3.92
N LEU A 51 7.54 -12.59 -3.40
CA LEU A 51 6.57 -12.25 -2.37
C LEU A 51 7.30 -11.95 -1.06
N ALA A 52 6.83 -10.94 -0.33
CA ALA A 52 7.43 -10.60 0.95
C ALA A 52 7.21 -11.73 1.97
N ALA A 53 8.27 -12.20 2.63
CA ALA A 53 8.11 -13.19 3.70
C ALA A 53 7.47 -12.54 4.96
N PRO A 54 6.47 -13.19 5.59
CA PRO A 54 5.96 -12.77 6.90
C PRO A 54 7.09 -12.75 7.94
N SER A 55 7.24 -11.66 8.70
CA SER A 55 8.30 -11.52 9.70
C SER A 55 7.76 -10.96 11.02
N ARG A 56 7.47 -11.87 11.95
CA ARG A 56 7.01 -11.55 13.30
C ARG A 56 7.93 -10.58 14.04
N ARG A 57 9.25 -10.77 13.88
CA ARG A 57 10.26 -9.91 14.52
C ARG A 57 10.12 -8.47 14.05
N LEU A 58 9.88 -8.24 12.76
CA LEU A 58 9.72 -6.89 12.22
C LEU A 58 8.43 -6.24 12.74
N GLU A 59 7.33 -6.99 12.79
CA GLU A 59 6.05 -6.49 13.35
C GLU A 59 6.19 -6.07 14.81
N ILE A 60 6.85 -6.91 15.63
CA ILE A 60 7.12 -6.59 17.03
C ILE A 60 8.05 -5.37 17.14
N VAL A 61 9.11 -5.29 16.35
CA VAL A 61 10.04 -4.15 16.38
C VAL A 61 9.33 -2.86 15.97
N CYS A 62 8.55 -2.85 14.88
CA CYS A 62 7.79 -1.68 14.46
C CYS A 62 6.77 -1.25 15.50
N ALA A 63 6.02 -2.19 16.10
CA ALA A 63 5.06 -1.89 17.15
C ALA A 63 5.75 -1.37 18.43
N ALA A 64 6.86 -1.98 18.83
CA ALA A 64 7.65 -1.51 19.98
C ALA A 64 8.20 -0.10 19.75
N LEU A 65 8.73 0.19 18.56
CA LEU A 65 9.19 1.52 18.18
C LEU A 65 8.04 2.54 18.21
N ALA A 66 6.84 2.17 17.73
CA ALA A 66 5.66 3.02 17.79
C ALA A 66 5.25 3.33 19.24
N VAL A 67 5.26 2.33 20.14
CA VAL A 67 4.97 2.50 21.57
C VAL A 67 6.00 3.41 22.23
N VAL A 68 7.29 3.13 22.06
CA VAL A 68 8.38 3.90 22.67
C VAL A 68 8.37 5.34 22.15
N GLY A 69 8.25 5.52 20.83
CA GLY A 69 8.21 6.84 20.21
C GLY A 69 7.01 7.67 20.65
N SER A 70 5.82 7.07 20.69
CA SER A 70 4.59 7.77 21.13
C SER A 70 4.59 8.06 22.63
N GLY A 71 5.11 7.13 23.45
CA GLY A 71 5.28 7.33 24.88
C GLY A 71 6.29 8.45 25.17
N ALA A 72 7.42 8.47 24.47
CA ALA A 72 8.40 9.55 24.58
C ALA A 72 7.78 10.90 24.15
N LEU A 73 7.05 10.94 23.04
CA LEU A 73 6.32 12.13 22.60
C LEU A 73 5.35 12.63 23.67
N TYR A 74 4.55 11.73 24.26
CA TYR A 74 3.62 12.08 25.32
C TYR A 74 4.34 12.67 26.56
N LEU A 75 5.43 12.04 27.00
CA LEU A 75 6.21 12.54 28.14
C LEU A 75 6.85 13.90 27.84
N LEU A 76 7.38 14.08 26.62
CA LEU A 76 8.00 15.33 26.20
C LEU A 76 6.97 16.45 26.05
N ALA A 77 5.77 16.13 25.57
CA ALA A 77 4.64 17.05 25.54
C ALA A 77 4.29 17.52 26.95
N ARG A 78 4.29 16.61 27.93
CA ARG A 78 4.02 16.94 29.33
C ARG A 78 5.09 17.84 29.96
N ALA A 79 6.29 17.86 29.40
CA ALA A 79 7.42 18.67 29.86
C ALA A 79 7.45 20.09 29.27
N ILE A 80 6.55 20.42 28.33
CA ILE A 80 6.47 21.78 27.78
C ILE A 80 5.98 22.74 28.87
N GLU A 81 6.84 23.69 29.24
CA GLU A 81 6.51 24.81 30.10
C GLU A 81 5.67 25.84 29.33
N VAL A 82 4.41 26.01 29.71
CA VAL A 82 3.53 27.04 29.12
C VAL A 82 3.76 28.35 29.87
N ARG A 83 4.48 29.29 29.24
CA ARG A 83 4.81 30.60 29.83
C ARG A 83 3.75 31.67 29.58
N THR A 84 2.80 31.42 28.68
CA THR A 84 1.74 32.38 28.35
C THR A 84 0.50 31.62 27.88
N GLU A 85 -0.59 31.75 28.63
CA GLU A 85 -1.91 31.24 28.25
C GLU A 85 -2.49 32.19 27.18
N THR A 86 -2.24 31.93 25.90
CA THR A 86 -2.67 32.82 24.80
C THR A 86 -4.16 32.69 24.43
N GLY A 87 -5.01 32.21 25.35
CA GLY A 87 -6.47 32.11 25.13
C GLY A 87 -6.90 31.16 24.00
N GLY A 88 -5.98 30.37 23.47
CA GLY A 88 -6.20 29.39 22.40
C GLY A 88 -5.93 27.95 22.86
N ILE A 89 -5.86 27.01 21.92
CA ILE A 89 -5.48 25.61 22.21
C ILE A 89 -4.06 25.59 22.80
N ASP A 90 -3.91 24.96 23.97
CA ASP A 90 -2.63 24.81 24.67
C ASP A 90 -1.58 24.18 23.72
N PRO A 91 -0.34 24.72 23.65
CA PRO A 91 0.75 24.13 22.86
C PRO A 91 1.00 22.64 23.12
N ARG A 92 0.66 22.15 24.32
CA ARG A 92 0.77 20.76 24.75
C ARG A 92 -0.32 19.88 24.18
N TRP A 93 -1.50 20.43 23.90
CA TRP A 93 -2.69 19.66 23.58
C TRP A 93 -2.49 18.77 22.34
N TRP A 94 -1.92 19.32 21.27
CA TRP A 94 -1.66 18.58 20.05
C TRP A 94 -0.62 17.45 20.23
N PRO A 95 0.57 17.71 20.79
CA PRO A 95 1.52 16.65 21.12
C PRO A 95 0.98 15.61 22.10
N GLU A 96 0.21 16.01 23.12
CA GLU A 96 -0.43 15.07 24.07
C GLU A 96 -1.46 14.19 23.37
N LEU A 97 -2.31 14.74 22.49
CA LEU A 97 -3.28 13.98 21.71
C LEU A 97 -2.61 12.97 20.77
N LEU A 98 -1.57 13.40 20.04
CA LEU A 98 -0.83 12.52 19.14
C LEU A 98 -0.07 11.43 19.91
N GLY A 99 0.57 11.79 21.02
CA GLY A 99 1.27 10.84 21.89
C GLY A 99 0.32 9.80 22.49
N THR A 100 -0.83 10.22 23.01
CA THR A 100 -1.83 9.31 23.60
C THR A 100 -2.45 8.39 22.56
N LEU A 101 -2.90 8.91 21.42
CA LEU A 101 -3.50 8.10 20.35
C LEU A 101 -2.45 7.16 19.73
N GLY A 102 -1.25 7.66 19.46
CA GLY A 102 -0.14 6.86 18.95
C GLY A 102 0.25 5.74 19.92
N LEU A 103 0.26 6.02 21.22
CA LEU A 103 0.54 5.02 22.24
C LEU A 103 -0.56 3.95 22.29
N ALA A 104 -1.84 4.35 22.26
CA ALA A 104 -2.96 3.41 22.25
C ALA A 104 -2.90 2.48 21.02
N LEU A 105 -2.68 3.04 19.83
CA LEU A 105 -2.56 2.27 18.59
C LEU A 105 -1.30 1.40 18.59
N GLY A 106 -0.17 1.91 19.07
CA GLY A 106 1.07 1.16 19.19
C GLY A 106 0.95 -0.05 20.12
N VAL A 107 0.29 0.12 21.27
CA VAL A 107 0.00 -0.98 22.20
C VAL A 107 -0.93 -1.99 21.54
N ALA A 108 -1.99 -1.54 20.87
CA ALA A 108 -2.88 -2.44 20.14
C ALA A 108 -2.14 -3.24 19.07
N LEU A 109 -1.26 -2.61 18.30
CA LEU A 109 -0.39 -3.27 17.30
C LEU A 109 0.56 -4.27 17.96
N LEU A 110 1.15 -3.92 19.10
CA LEU A 110 2.07 -4.81 19.81
C LEU A 110 1.35 -6.05 20.35
N VAL A 111 0.16 -5.86 20.94
CA VAL A 111 -0.69 -6.97 21.38
C VAL A 111 -1.06 -7.86 20.19
N VAL A 112 -1.47 -7.28 19.06
CA VAL A 112 -1.79 -8.03 17.83
C VAL A 112 -0.57 -8.83 17.34
N ALA A 113 0.62 -8.22 17.28
CA ALA A 113 1.85 -8.88 16.83
C ALA A 113 2.28 -10.04 17.75
N VAL A 114 1.95 -9.96 19.04
CA VAL A 114 2.29 -10.99 20.05
C VAL A 114 1.22 -12.08 20.17
N VAL A 115 -0.05 -11.77 19.92
CA VAL A 115 -1.15 -12.73 20.12
C VAL A 115 -1.56 -13.42 18.81
N ARG A 116 -1.47 -12.74 17.68
CA ARG A 116 -1.88 -13.30 16.39
C ARG A 116 -0.69 -13.95 15.64
N PRO A 117 -0.96 -14.95 14.79
CA PRO A 117 0.00 -15.40 13.80
C PRO A 117 0.44 -14.23 12.90
N PRO A 118 1.69 -14.25 12.37
CA PRO A 118 2.17 -13.22 11.47
C PRO A 118 1.22 -13.05 10.28
N PHE A 119 0.94 -11.81 9.91
CA PHE A 119 0.03 -11.55 8.80
C PHE A 119 0.60 -12.14 7.51
N SER A 120 -0.21 -12.86 6.74
CA SER A 120 0.22 -13.35 5.43
C SER A 120 0.50 -12.15 4.53
N ARG A 121 1.67 -12.17 3.89
CA ARG A 121 2.14 -11.11 2.98
C ARG A 121 2.11 -11.58 1.54
N GLU A 122 1.28 -12.57 1.24
CA GLU A 122 1.13 -13.18 -0.08
C GLU A 122 0.68 -12.17 -1.15
N ASP A 123 -0.06 -11.12 -0.77
CA ASP A 123 -0.47 -10.04 -1.66
C ASP A 123 0.51 -8.84 -1.68
N LEU A 124 1.59 -8.90 -0.90
CA LEU A 124 2.57 -7.82 -0.79
C LEU A 124 3.82 -8.13 -1.61
N GLU A 125 4.03 -7.33 -2.63
CA GLU A 125 5.26 -7.32 -3.42
C GLU A 125 6.47 -6.97 -2.52
N ALA A 126 7.58 -7.70 -2.66
CA ALA A 126 8.78 -7.40 -1.90
C ALA A 126 9.26 -5.96 -2.14
N ALA A 127 9.90 -5.39 -1.12
CA ALA A 127 10.43 -4.04 -1.19
C ALA A 127 11.43 -3.91 -2.36
N THR A 128 11.00 -3.24 -3.43
CA THR A 128 11.86 -3.02 -4.61
C THR A 128 12.88 -1.90 -4.33
N ARG A 129 14.01 -1.93 -5.04
CA ARG A 129 15.01 -0.84 -4.99
C ARG A 129 14.38 0.52 -5.32
N GLN A 130 13.42 0.54 -6.25
CA GLN A 130 12.69 1.75 -6.61
C GLN A 130 11.80 2.25 -5.46
N GLY A 131 11.15 1.35 -4.72
CA GLY A 131 10.40 1.68 -3.51
C GLY A 131 11.26 2.35 -2.45
N TRP A 132 12.45 1.80 -2.18
CA TRP A 132 13.42 2.40 -1.25
C TRP A 132 13.89 3.79 -1.69
N VAL A 133 14.20 3.98 -2.98
CA VAL A 133 14.58 5.29 -3.51
C VAL A 133 13.44 6.29 -3.34
N ARG A 134 12.20 5.91 -3.63
CA ARG A 134 11.02 6.78 -3.40
C ARG A 134 10.85 7.13 -1.92
N LEU A 135 11.01 6.16 -1.02
CA LEU A 135 10.91 6.39 0.42
C LEU A 135 11.97 7.37 0.92
N VAL A 136 13.25 7.11 0.60
CA VAL A 136 14.37 7.98 1.00
C VAL A 136 14.20 9.37 0.39
N SER A 137 13.76 9.46 -0.87
CA SER A 137 13.47 10.75 -1.52
C SER A 137 12.35 11.51 -0.83
N ALA A 138 11.28 10.83 -0.40
CA ALA A 138 10.17 11.46 0.32
C ALA A 138 10.61 11.98 1.70
N VAL A 139 11.44 11.23 2.42
CA VAL A 139 12.03 11.65 3.69
C VAL A 139 12.95 12.85 3.50
N ALA A 140 13.85 12.80 2.51
CA ALA A 140 14.75 13.89 2.19
C ALA A 140 13.98 15.16 1.77
N LEU A 141 12.94 15.01 0.96
CA LEU A 141 12.07 16.11 0.54
C LEU A 141 11.33 16.74 1.74
N SER A 142 10.84 15.93 2.67
CA SER A 142 10.20 16.42 3.89
C SER A 142 11.18 17.18 4.79
N ALA A 143 12.41 16.68 4.95
CA ALA A 143 13.46 17.38 5.70
C ALA A 143 13.84 18.70 5.03
N ALA A 144 14.00 18.71 3.70
CA ALA A 144 14.28 19.91 2.93
C ALA A 144 13.18 20.97 3.09
N PHE A 145 11.91 20.56 3.10
CA PHE A 145 10.79 21.46 3.36
C PHE A 145 10.86 22.11 4.75
N VAL A 146 11.16 21.34 5.80
CA VAL A 146 11.31 21.88 7.17
C VAL A 146 12.43 22.91 7.25
N VAL A 147 13.55 22.67 6.57
CA VAL A 147 14.68 23.60 6.51
C VAL A 147 14.36 24.85 5.66
N LEU A 148 13.62 24.68 4.56
CA LEU A 148 13.31 25.75 3.62
C LEU A 148 12.20 26.67 4.11
N TRP A 149 11.21 26.14 4.85
CA TRP A 149 10.08 26.89 5.39
C TRP A 149 10.49 28.20 6.08
N PRO A 150 11.39 28.23 7.08
CA PRO A 150 11.75 29.46 7.77
C PRO A 150 12.47 30.49 6.88
N LEU A 151 12.99 30.07 5.71
CA LEU A 151 13.74 30.95 4.80
C LEU A 151 12.85 31.68 3.80
N VAL A 152 11.84 30.99 3.25
CA VAL A 152 10.99 31.53 2.16
C VAL A 152 9.52 31.69 2.56
N GLY A 153 9.14 31.22 3.74
CA GLY A 153 7.77 31.26 4.24
C GLY A 153 6.86 30.17 3.67
N PHE A 154 5.71 30.01 4.32
CA PHE A 154 4.73 28.95 4.01
C PHE A 154 4.18 29.03 2.58
N LEU A 155 3.90 30.24 2.09
CA LEU A 155 3.27 30.45 0.78
C LEU A 155 4.13 30.00 -0.40
N VAL A 156 5.46 29.96 -0.22
CA VAL A 156 6.40 29.51 -1.27
C VAL A 156 6.85 28.08 -1.00
N ALA A 157 7.21 27.75 0.24
CA ALA A 157 7.72 26.43 0.58
C ALA A 157 6.70 25.31 0.32
N THR A 158 5.42 25.55 0.64
CA THR A 158 4.37 24.52 0.56
C THR A 158 4.01 24.13 -0.87
N PRO A 159 3.74 25.08 -1.80
CA PRO A 159 3.50 24.71 -3.20
C PRO A 159 4.69 23.96 -3.81
N VAL A 160 5.92 24.40 -3.54
CA VAL A 160 7.15 23.75 -4.05
C VAL A 160 7.25 22.32 -3.51
N PHE A 161 7.04 22.12 -2.21
CA PHE A 161 7.01 20.80 -1.60
C PHE A 161 5.93 19.90 -2.20
N LEU A 162 4.70 20.40 -2.35
CA LEU A 162 3.58 19.62 -2.89
C LEU A 162 3.76 19.26 -4.37
N ILE A 163 4.35 20.15 -5.17
CA ILE A 163 4.74 19.87 -6.56
C ILE A 163 5.76 18.72 -6.59
N ALA A 164 6.83 18.84 -5.81
CA ALA A 164 7.89 17.85 -5.76
C ALA A 164 7.39 16.49 -5.25
N ALA A 165 6.53 16.48 -4.22
CA ALA A 165 5.94 15.26 -3.68
C ALA A 165 5.00 14.61 -4.71
N THR A 166 4.14 15.40 -5.36
CA THR A 166 3.23 14.92 -6.39
C THR A 166 3.98 14.30 -7.56
N TYR A 167 5.06 14.95 -8.00
CA TYR A 167 5.95 14.41 -9.04
C TYR A 167 6.61 13.09 -8.59
N LEU A 168 7.12 13.03 -7.36
CA LEU A 168 7.77 11.85 -6.78
C LEU A 168 6.83 10.64 -6.70
N PHE A 169 5.55 10.87 -6.39
CA PHE A 169 4.52 9.83 -6.33
C PHE A 169 3.86 9.53 -7.70
N GLY A 170 4.32 10.17 -8.78
CA GLY A 170 3.89 9.84 -10.15
C GLY A 170 2.70 10.66 -10.68
N GLY A 171 2.30 11.73 -10.00
CA GLY A 171 1.37 12.72 -10.53
C GLY A 171 2.01 13.50 -11.67
N ARG A 172 1.65 13.16 -12.91
CA ARG A 172 2.27 13.73 -14.14
C ARG A 172 1.41 14.75 -14.87
N GLY A 173 0.19 15.01 -14.40
CA GLY A 173 -0.70 15.99 -15.01
C GLY A 173 -0.34 17.41 -14.60
N TRP A 174 -0.09 18.33 -15.55
CA TRP A 174 0.25 19.73 -15.24
C TRP A 174 -0.82 20.43 -14.38
N LYS A 175 -2.10 20.08 -14.60
CA LYS A 175 -3.22 20.53 -13.75
C LYS A 175 -3.07 20.01 -12.32
N THR A 176 -2.74 18.73 -12.14
CA THR A 176 -2.50 18.14 -10.82
C THR A 176 -1.24 18.71 -10.17
N LEU A 177 -0.20 19.00 -10.94
CA LEU A 177 1.04 19.59 -10.43
C LEU A 177 0.86 21.03 -10.00
N LEU A 178 -0.01 21.83 -10.62
CA LEU A 178 -0.12 23.27 -10.31
C LEU A 178 -1.38 23.61 -9.52
N LEU A 179 -2.53 23.08 -9.92
CA LEU A 179 -3.83 23.43 -9.36
C LEU A 179 -4.01 22.86 -7.95
N PHE A 180 -3.61 21.60 -7.74
CA PHE A 180 -3.73 20.96 -6.42
C PHE A 180 -2.87 21.69 -5.36
N PRO A 181 -1.56 21.93 -5.57
CA PRO A 181 -0.75 22.65 -4.58
C PRO A 181 -1.24 24.06 -4.30
N LEU A 182 -1.69 24.77 -5.33
CA LEU A 182 -2.16 26.15 -5.19
C LEU A 182 -3.48 26.22 -4.41
N ILE A 183 -4.46 25.37 -4.77
CA ILE A 183 -5.75 25.30 -4.06
C ILE A 183 -5.55 24.84 -2.62
N THR A 184 -4.73 23.81 -2.38
CA THR A 184 -4.46 23.32 -1.04
C THR A 184 -3.79 24.39 -0.18
N THR A 185 -2.77 25.07 -0.71
CA THR A 185 -2.08 26.14 0.02
C THR A 185 -3.01 27.31 0.32
N ALA A 186 -3.80 27.76 -0.67
CA ALA A 186 -4.77 28.84 -0.50
C ALA A 186 -5.88 28.46 0.50
N GLY A 187 -6.41 27.24 0.41
CA GLY A 187 -7.44 26.74 1.31
C GLY A 187 -6.97 26.65 2.75
N ILE A 188 -5.74 26.15 2.97
CA ILE A 188 -5.12 26.15 4.30
C ILE A 188 -4.95 27.58 4.80
N ASN A 189 -4.37 28.47 3.98
CA ASN A 189 -4.16 29.86 4.38
C ASN A 189 -5.47 30.57 4.75
N LEU A 190 -6.52 30.37 3.95
CA LEU A 190 -7.85 30.91 4.21
C LEU A 190 -8.46 30.33 5.50
N LEU A 191 -8.26 29.03 5.76
CA LEU A 191 -8.70 28.39 6.99
C LEU A 191 -8.03 29.03 8.22
N PHE A 192 -6.71 29.23 8.17
CA PHE A 192 -5.98 29.89 9.26
C PHE A 192 -6.41 31.35 9.45
N HIS A 193 -6.56 32.10 8.36
CA HIS A 193 -6.98 33.50 8.44
C HIS A 193 -8.42 33.65 8.96
N THR A 194 -9.35 32.81 8.47
CA THR A 194 -10.79 32.94 8.77
C THR A 194 -11.17 32.29 10.10
N LEU A 195 -10.66 31.09 10.37
CA LEU A 195 -11.05 30.28 11.53
C LEU A 195 -10.20 30.61 12.77
N LEU A 196 -8.91 30.92 12.59
CA LEU A 196 -7.98 31.16 13.70
C LEU A 196 -7.68 32.65 13.93
N LYS A 197 -8.09 33.56 13.03
CA LYS A 197 -7.87 35.02 13.13
C LYS A 197 -6.43 35.41 13.48
N VAL A 198 -5.46 34.60 13.10
CA VAL A 198 -4.05 34.94 13.27
C VAL A 198 -3.66 35.85 12.11
N PRO A 199 -3.24 37.10 12.36
CA PRO A 199 -2.67 37.93 11.30
C PRO A 199 -1.38 37.25 10.81
N LEU A 200 -1.36 36.92 9.53
CA LEU A 200 -0.23 36.29 8.83
C LEU A 200 0.85 37.30 8.48
#